data_AF-A0A2V9WFN5-F1
#
_entry.id   AF-A0A2V9WFN5-F1
#
_cell.length_a   1.000
_cell.length_b   1.000
_cell.length_c   1.000
_cell.angle_alpha   90.00
_cell.angle_beta   90.00
_cell.angle_gamma   90.00
#
_symmetry.space_group_name_H-M   'P 1'
#
loop_
_entity.id
_entity.type
_entity.pdbx_description
1 polymer ?
#
loop_
_entity_poly.entity_id
_entity_poly.type
_entity_poly.pdbx_seq_one_letter_code
_entity_poly.pdbx_strand_id
1 'polypeptide(L)'
;MGTVTMDGGNWIPYQPSTFPTPPFPEYFSGQSTFSAAGAEILRRWTNSDIFGASVTFDPGSSAVEPGVTPATPITLYWATFTDAANQAGISRRYGGIHFESADLVGRATGRLVGAQAWEKALRYFREARHDSSAPGPR
;
A
#
# COMPACT_ATOMS: atom_id res chain seq x y z
N MET A 1 -11.29 18.64 14.17
CA MET A 1 -12.59 18.71 13.49
C MET A 1 -13.32 17.40 13.76
N GLY A 2 -14.58 17.25 13.35
CA GLY A 2 -15.36 16.05 13.64
C GLY A 2 -16.53 15.89 12.68
N THR A 3 -17.30 14.82 12.84
CA THR A 3 -18.49 14.57 12.02
C THR A 3 -19.54 15.67 12.24
N VAL A 4 -20.00 16.27 11.16
CA VAL A 4 -21.03 17.33 11.16
C VAL A 4 -22.02 17.10 10.02
N THR A 5 -23.21 17.68 10.12
CA THR A 5 -24.09 17.83 8.94
C THR A 5 -23.53 18.93 8.04
N MET A 6 -23.40 18.66 6.75
CA MET A 6 -22.88 19.61 5.76
C MET A 6 -23.58 19.48 4.42
N ASP A 7 -23.61 20.58 3.67
CA ASP A 7 -23.95 20.54 2.26
C ASP A 7 -22.90 19.73 1.48
N GLY A 8 -23.34 18.86 0.57
CA GLY A 8 -22.45 17.97 -0.17
C GLY A 8 -21.45 18.70 -1.07
N GLY A 9 -21.78 19.90 -1.56
CA GLY A 9 -20.87 20.73 -2.34
C GLY A 9 -19.69 21.29 -1.54
N ASN A 10 -19.80 21.29 -0.20
CA ASN A 10 -18.73 21.69 0.71
C ASN A 10 -17.92 20.48 1.24
N TRP A 11 -18.32 19.26 0.89
CA TRP A 11 -17.61 18.07 1.33
C TRP A 11 -16.24 17.99 0.66
N ILE A 12 -15.22 17.69 1.45
CA ILE A 12 -13.87 17.43 0.97
C ILE A 12 -13.34 16.11 1.54
N PRO A 13 -12.52 15.37 0.79
CA PRO A 13 -11.78 14.21 1.30
C PRO A 13 -10.85 14.59 2.45
N TYR A 14 -10.58 13.63 3.33
CA TYR A 14 -9.66 13.80 4.46
C TYR A 14 -8.20 13.71 3.98
N GLN A 15 -7.68 14.82 3.48
CA GLN A 15 -6.29 14.98 3.03
C GLN A 15 -5.81 16.42 3.23
N PRO A 16 -4.50 16.67 3.31
CA PRO A 16 -3.97 18.03 3.37
C PRO A 16 -4.39 18.82 2.12
N SER A 17 -4.74 20.08 2.27
CA SER A 17 -5.12 20.94 1.13
C SER A 17 -3.99 21.12 0.11
N THR A 18 -2.74 20.96 0.53
CA THR A 18 -1.53 20.98 -0.31
C THR A 18 -1.27 19.67 -1.04
N PHE A 19 -2.01 18.61 -0.73
CA PHE A 19 -1.89 17.29 -1.35
C PHE A 19 -3.28 16.77 -1.77
N PRO A 20 -3.85 17.34 -2.85
CA PRO A 20 -5.19 17.01 -3.31
C PRO A 20 -5.26 15.62 -3.94
N THR A 21 -6.48 15.17 -4.20
CA THR A 21 -6.77 13.91 -4.89
C THR A 21 -6.02 13.90 -6.21
N PRO A 22 -5.21 12.85 -6.49
CA PRO A 22 -4.42 12.82 -7.71
C PRO A 22 -5.27 12.93 -8.99
N PRO A 23 -4.79 13.63 -10.03
CA PRO A 23 -5.57 13.96 -11.23
C PRO A 23 -5.57 12.82 -12.26
N PHE A 24 -6.01 11.64 -11.86
CA PHE A 24 -6.18 10.47 -12.73
C PHE A 24 -7.48 9.72 -12.41
N PRO A 25 -7.99 8.86 -13.32
CA PRO A 25 -9.21 8.09 -13.08
C PRO A 25 -9.13 7.26 -11.79
N GLU A 26 -10.25 7.17 -11.08
CA GLU A 26 -10.32 6.52 -9.76
C GLU A 26 -10.12 5.00 -9.83
N TYR A 27 -10.59 4.35 -10.90
CA TYR A 27 -10.64 2.89 -10.98
C TYR A 27 -9.51 2.28 -11.84
N PHE A 28 -8.76 1.28 -11.37
CA PHE A 28 -8.70 0.77 -9.98
C PHE A 28 -7.62 1.51 -9.16
N SER A 29 -7.67 1.38 -7.83
CA SER A 29 -6.72 2.04 -6.92
C SER A 29 -5.28 1.62 -7.16
N GLY A 30 -4.43 2.57 -7.58
CA GLY A 30 -3.00 2.36 -7.75
C GLY A 30 -2.29 2.00 -6.45
N GLN A 31 -2.58 2.70 -5.35
CA GLN A 31 -1.95 2.45 -4.05
C GLN A 31 -2.27 1.02 -3.55
N SER A 32 -3.52 0.59 -3.69
CA SER A 32 -3.95 -0.78 -3.35
C SER A 32 -3.22 -1.83 -4.19
N THR A 33 -2.91 -1.50 -5.43
CA THR A 33 -2.18 -2.37 -6.36
C THR A 33 -0.71 -2.48 -5.98
N PHE A 34 -0.03 -1.35 -5.76
CA PHE A 34 1.39 -1.35 -5.42
C PHE A 34 1.65 -2.00 -4.06
N SER A 35 0.83 -1.71 -3.04
CA SER A 35 1.01 -2.32 -1.73
C SER A 35 0.81 -3.84 -1.76
N ALA A 36 -0.22 -4.32 -2.47
CA ALA A 36 -0.48 -5.74 -2.62
C ALA A 36 0.59 -6.46 -3.45
N ALA A 37 1.12 -5.82 -4.50
CA ALA A 37 2.25 -6.35 -5.26
C ALA A 37 3.51 -6.45 -4.40
N GLY A 38 3.82 -5.42 -3.61
CA GLY A 38 4.95 -5.40 -2.69
C GLY A 38 4.85 -6.50 -1.62
N ALA A 39 3.68 -6.67 -1.01
CA ALA A 39 3.45 -7.74 -0.04
C ALA A 39 3.63 -9.14 -0.67
N GLU A 40 3.14 -9.35 -1.89
CA GLU A 40 3.32 -10.63 -2.59
C GLU A 40 4.79 -10.94 -2.89
N ILE A 41 5.59 -9.94 -3.28
CA ILE A 41 7.03 -10.10 -3.47
C ILE A 41 7.72 -10.44 -2.15
N LEU A 42 7.45 -9.69 -1.08
CA LEU A 42 8.06 -9.91 0.23
C LEU A 42 7.71 -11.30 0.77
N ARG A 43 6.45 -11.72 0.66
CA ARG A 43 5.98 -13.04 1.06
C ARG A 43 6.72 -14.17 0.35
N ARG A 44 6.97 -14.03 -0.95
CA ARG A 44 7.72 -15.02 -1.74
C ARG A 44 9.21 -15.02 -1.41
N TRP A 45 9.78 -13.83 -1.22
CA TRP A 45 11.20 -13.66 -0.89
C TRP A 45 11.56 -14.28 0.46
N THR A 46 10.74 -14.02 1.48
CA THR A 46 10.96 -14.55 2.84
C THR A 46 10.40 -15.96 3.03
N ASN A 47 9.64 -16.47 2.06
CA ASN A 47 8.82 -17.68 2.18
C ASN A 47 7.88 -17.64 3.41
N SER A 48 7.40 -16.44 3.77
CA SER A 48 6.56 -16.20 4.95
C SER A 48 5.79 -14.90 4.80
N ASP A 49 4.54 -14.84 5.26
CA ASP A 49 3.78 -13.59 5.28
C ASP A 49 4.01 -12.75 6.55
N ILE A 50 4.84 -13.22 7.48
CA ILE A 50 5.09 -12.53 8.75
C ILE A 50 5.81 -11.21 8.51
N PHE A 51 5.28 -10.13 9.09
CA PHE A 51 5.91 -8.81 9.13
C PHE A 51 6.20 -8.36 10.55
N GLY A 52 5.19 -8.36 11.43
CA GLY A 52 5.35 -8.05 12.85
C GLY A 52 5.81 -6.61 13.15
N ALA A 53 5.55 -5.64 12.25
CA ALA A 53 5.97 -4.26 12.44
C ALA A 53 4.88 -3.40 13.10
N SER A 54 5.32 -2.34 13.77
CA SER A 54 4.43 -1.30 14.31
C SER A 54 5.00 0.09 14.12
N VAL A 55 4.12 1.08 14.19
CA VAL A 55 4.49 2.50 14.22
C VAL A 55 3.60 3.19 15.25
N THR A 56 4.19 4.05 16.08
CA THR A 56 3.47 4.88 17.04
C THR A 56 3.44 6.32 16.54
N PHE A 57 2.25 6.92 16.56
CA PHE A 57 2.02 8.32 16.27
C PHE A 57 1.76 9.09 17.56
N ASP A 58 2.52 10.16 17.76
CA ASP A 58 2.38 11.04 18.91
C ASP A 58 1.09 11.88 18.84
N PRO A 59 0.57 12.37 19.97
CA PRO A 59 -0.57 13.27 19.98
C PRO A 59 -0.35 14.50 19.08
N GLY A 60 -1.37 14.86 18.29
CA GLY A 60 -1.33 16.02 17.41
C GLY A 60 -0.40 15.92 16.20
N SER A 61 0.16 14.74 15.90
CA SER A 61 1.12 14.55 14.80
C SER A 61 0.50 14.49 13.39
N SER A 62 -0.82 14.53 13.25
CA SER A 62 -1.51 14.50 11.94
C SER A 62 -1.15 15.72 11.10
N ALA A 63 -0.77 15.50 9.83
CA ALA A 63 -0.60 16.57 8.86
C ALA A 63 -1.92 17.20 8.40
N VAL A 64 -3.05 16.49 8.56
CA VAL A 64 -4.39 16.97 8.19
C VAL A 64 -5.00 17.81 9.31
N GLU A 65 -4.77 17.42 10.57
CA GLU A 65 -5.25 18.13 11.76
C GLU A 65 -4.11 18.32 12.79
N PRO A 66 -3.13 19.19 12.50
CA PRO A 66 -1.96 19.38 13.37
C PRO A 66 -2.35 19.86 14.76
N GLY A 67 -1.73 19.30 15.79
CA GLY A 67 -1.99 19.62 17.20
C GLY A 67 -3.30 19.07 17.76
N VAL A 68 -4.11 18.40 16.94
CA VAL A 68 -5.45 17.89 17.34
C VAL A 68 -5.52 16.37 17.26
N THR A 69 -5.07 15.79 16.14
CA THR A 69 -5.20 14.35 15.87
C THR A 69 -3.82 13.69 15.79
N PRO A 70 -3.60 12.52 16.41
CA PRO A 70 -4.49 11.85 17.37
C PRO A 70 -4.52 12.58 18.73
N ALA A 71 -5.55 12.37 19.54
CA ALA A 71 -5.65 13.00 20.87
C ALA A 71 -4.72 12.37 21.92
N THR A 72 -4.40 11.09 21.75
CA THR A 72 -3.46 10.31 22.56
C THR A 72 -2.53 9.55 21.62
N PRO A 73 -1.40 9.01 22.09
CA PRO A 73 -0.56 8.18 21.24
C PRO A 73 -1.38 7.02 20.64
N ILE A 74 -1.20 6.76 19.35
CA ILE A 74 -1.82 5.62 18.66
C ILE A 74 -0.72 4.75 18.07
N THR A 75 -0.75 3.46 18.35
CA THR A 75 0.13 2.47 17.72
C THR A 75 -0.64 1.68 16.68
N LEU A 76 -0.18 1.71 15.43
CA LEU A 76 -0.61 0.79 14.39
C LEU A 76 0.34 -0.41 14.38
N TYR A 77 -0.22 -1.61 14.24
CA TYR A 77 0.53 -2.86 14.20
C TYR A 77 0.02 -3.74 13.05
N TRP A 78 0.94 -4.42 12.38
CA TRP A 78 0.64 -5.36 11.30
C TRP A 78 1.38 -6.67 11.55
N ALA A 79 0.63 -7.75 11.76
CA ALA A 79 1.19 -9.08 11.94
C ALA A 79 1.82 -9.60 10.65
N THR A 80 1.19 -9.30 9.50
CA THR A 80 1.61 -9.80 8.18
C THR A 80 1.86 -8.70 7.15
N PHE A 81 2.59 -9.01 6.08
CA PHE A 81 2.70 -8.11 4.92
C PHE A 81 1.34 -7.89 4.28
N THR A 82 0.50 -8.93 4.25
CA THR A 82 -0.89 -8.84 3.81
C THR A 82 -1.70 -7.84 4.64
N ASP A 83 -1.57 -7.81 5.96
CA ASP A 83 -2.26 -6.85 6.82
C ASP A 83 -1.83 -5.42 6.52
N ALA A 84 -0.52 -5.20 6.35
CA ALA A 84 0.02 -3.88 6.00
C ALA A 84 -0.50 -3.41 4.63
N ALA A 85 -0.47 -4.27 3.61
CA ALA A 85 -0.98 -3.94 2.29
C ALA A 85 -2.49 -3.69 2.29
N ASN A 86 -3.24 -4.47 3.07
CA ASN A 86 -4.66 -4.28 3.26
C ASN A 86 -4.97 -2.97 3.97
N GLN A 87 -4.21 -2.60 5.00
CA GLN A 87 -4.42 -1.33 5.68
C GLN A 87 -4.05 -0.14 4.78
N ALA A 88 -3.05 -0.28 3.91
CA ALA A 88 -2.72 0.72 2.91
C ALA A 88 -3.88 0.95 1.92
N GLY A 89 -4.57 -0.11 1.48
CA GLY A 89 -5.73 0.02 0.60
C GLY A 89 -6.93 0.71 1.26
N ILE A 90 -7.33 0.24 2.45
CA ILE A 90 -8.47 0.81 3.21
C ILE A 90 -8.21 2.27 3.61
N SER A 91 -6.95 2.67 3.81
CA SER A 91 -6.59 4.05 4.12
C SER A 91 -7.09 5.04 3.06
N ARG A 92 -7.20 4.63 1.80
CA ARG A 92 -7.69 5.50 0.72
C ARG A 92 -9.21 5.69 0.76
N ARG A 93 -9.92 4.71 1.33
CA ARG A 93 -11.35 4.82 1.64
C ARG A 93 -11.57 5.77 2.81
N TYR A 94 -10.75 5.65 3.86
CA TYR A 94 -10.78 6.59 4.99
C TYR A 94 -10.40 8.02 4.58
N GLY A 95 -9.46 8.17 3.65
CA GLY A 95 -9.13 9.45 3.05
C GLY A 95 -10.23 10.02 2.13
N GLY A 96 -11.26 9.24 1.79
CA GLY A 96 -12.36 9.68 0.93
C GLY A 96 -12.02 9.78 -0.55
N ILE A 97 -11.02 9.06 -1.05
CA ILE A 97 -10.56 9.21 -2.44
C ILE A 97 -10.64 7.95 -3.29
N HIS A 98 -11.04 6.82 -2.71
CA HIS A 98 -11.29 5.58 -3.45
C HIS A 98 -12.54 4.87 -2.93
N PHE A 99 -13.27 4.25 -3.85
CA PHE A 99 -14.38 3.37 -3.52
C PHE A 99 -13.87 1.97 -3.14
N GLU A 100 -14.68 1.21 -2.42
CA GLU A 100 -14.33 -0.15 -1.99
C GLU A 100 -14.03 -1.08 -3.18
N SER A 101 -14.80 -0.97 -4.26
CA SER A 101 -14.57 -1.78 -5.46
C SER A 101 -13.20 -1.54 -6.07
N ALA A 102 -12.78 -0.28 -6.21
CA ALA A 102 -11.49 0.09 -6.77
C ALA A 102 -10.32 -0.37 -5.88
N ASP A 103 -10.51 -0.31 -4.56
CA ASP A 103 -9.55 -0.83 -3.59
C ASP A 103 -9.41 -2.36 -3.69
N LEU A 104 -10.52 -3.11 -3.56
CA LEU A 104 -10.48 -4.57 -3.55
C LEU A 104 -9.98 -5.15 -4.87
N VAL A 105 -10.41 -4.59 -6.01
CA VAL A 105 -9.89 -4.99 -7.32
C VAL A 105 -8.43 -4.61 -7.46
N GLY A 106 -8.01 -3.42 -7.02
CA GLY A 106 -6.61 -3.01 -7.03
C GLY A 106 -5.72 -3.99 -6.25
N ARG A 107 -6.13 -4.40 -5.04
CA ARG A 107 -5.38 -5.41 -4.26
C ARG A 107 -5.30 -6.75 -4.97
N ALA A 108 -6.39 -7.20 -5.59
CA ALA A 108 -6.43 -8.45 -6.35
C ALA A 108 -5.46 -8.39 -7.55
N THR A 109 -5.51 -7.31 -8.32
CA THR A 109 -4.59 -7.07 -9.44
C THR A 109 -3.15 -6.99 -8.98
N GLY A 110 -2.87 -6.29 -7.86
CA GLY A 110 -1.54 -6.16 -7.30
C GLY A 110 -0.89 -7.50 -6.97
N ARG A 111 -1.64 -8.44 -6.35
CA ARG A 111 -1.15 -9.80 -6.10
C ARG A 111 -0.79 -10.54 -7.38
N LEU A 112 -1.60 -10.42 -8.43
CA LEU A 112 -1.30 -11.04 -9.74
C LEU A 112 -0.05 -10.44 -10.38
N VAL A 113 0.11 -9.12 -10.29
CA VAL A 113 1.30 -8.41 -10.82
C VAL A 113 2.55 -8.83 -10.04
N GLY A 114 2.50 -8.86 -8.70
CA GLY A 114 3.60 -9.30 -7.85
C GLY A 114 4.04 -10.74 -8.17
N ALA A 115 3.09 -11.65 -8.34
CA ALA A 115 3.37 -13.03 -8.74
C ALA A 115 4.05 -13.10 -10.11
N GLN A 116 3.55 -12.38 -11.11
CA GLN A 116 4.15 -12.37 -12.45
C GLN A 116 5.55 -11.74 -12.46
N ALA A 117 5.74 -10.65 -11.72
CA ALA A 117 7.03 -9.98 -11.59
C ALA A 117 8.07 -10.91 -10.93
N TRP A 118 7.67 -11.63 -9.89
CA TRP A 118 8.51 -12.64 -9.23
C TRP A 118 8.97 -13.74 -10.21
N GLU A 119 8.03 -14.36 -10.93
CA GLU A 119 8.37 -15.41 -11.89
C GLU A 119 9.30 -14.90 -12.99
N LYS A 120 9.07 -13.67 -13.47
CA LYS A 120 9.95 -13.03 -14.45
C LYS A 120 11.36 -12.80 -13.89
N ALA A 121 11.48 -12.32 -12.66
CA ALA A 121 12.77 -12.12 -12.00
C ALA A 121 13.54 -13.45 -11.83
N LEU A 122 12.86 -14.52 -11.42
CA LEU A 122 13.47 -15.84 -11.29
C LEU A 122 14.02 -16.39 -12.62
N ARG A 123 13.36 -16.10 -13.75
CA ARG A 123 13.89 -16.49 -15.08
C ARG A 123 15.24 -15.83 -15.34
N TYR A 124 15.34 -14.52 -15.14
CA TYR A 124 16.60 -13.79 -15.31
C TYR A 124 17.70 -14.28 -14.36
N PHE A 125 17.38 -14.58 -13.10
CA PHE A 125 18.38 -15.09 -12.17
C PHE A 125 18.87 -16.51 -12.52
N ARG A 126 18.02 -17.35 -13.11
CA ARG A 126 18.41 -18.69 -13.58
C ARG A 126 19.26 -18.60 -14.85
N GLU A 127 18.88 -17.76 -15.80
CA GLU A 127 19.63 -17.54 -17.04
C GLU A 127 21.03 -16.98 -16.75
N ALA A 128 21.14 -15.99 -15.85
CA ALA A 128 22.43 -15.44 -15.43
C ALA A 128 23.34 -16.51 -14.78
N ARG A 129 22.75 -17.42 -13.98
CA ARG A 129 23.51 -18.55 -13.40
C ARG A 129 24.01 -19.53 -14.45
N HIS A 130 23.21 -19.82 -15.48
CA HIS A 130 23.63 -20.69 -16.58
C HIS A 130 24.80 -20.10 -17.37
N ASP A 131 24.76 -18.80 -17.69
CA ASP A 131 25.83 -18.13 -18.44
C ASP A 131 27.15 -18.09 -17.65
N SER A 132 27.07 -17.88 -16.32
CA SER A 132 28.25 -17.92 -15.43
C SER A 132 28.88 -19.32 -15.22
N SER A 133 28.22 -20.39 -15.68
CA SER A 133 28.69 -21.78 -15.55
C SER A 133 29.34 -22.35 -16.80
N ALA A 134 29.45 -21.56 -17.88
CA ALA A 134 30.18 -21.95 -19.08
C ALA A 134 31.70 -22.04 -18.78
N PRO A 135 32.38 -23.13 -19.16
CA PRO A 135 33.83 -23.22 -19.00
C PRO A 135 34.47 -22.12 -19.85
N GLY A 136 35.35 -21.33 -19.22
CA GLY A 136 36.11 -20.27 -19.89
C GLY A 136 36.89 -20.81 -21.11
N PRO A 137 37.22 -19.94 -22.09
CA PRO A 137 37.88 -20.36 -23.32
C PRO A 137 39.18 -21.11 -22.99
N ARG A 138 39.33 -22.29 -23.61
CA ARG A 138 40.53 -23.14 -23.52
C ARG A 138 41.74 -22.46 -24.13
#